data_AF-A0A2M7QII1-F1
#
_entry.id   AF-A0A2M7QII1-F1
#
_cell.length_a   1.000
_cell.length_b   1.000
_cell.length_c   1.000
_cell.angle_alpha   90.00
_cell.angle_beta   90.00
_cell.angle_gamma   90.00
#
_symmetry.space_group_name_H-M   'P 1'
#
loop_
_entity.id
_entity.type
_entity.pdbx_description
1 polymer ?
#
loop_
_entity_poly.entity_id
_entity_poly.type
_entity_poly.pdbx_seq_one_letter_code
_entity_poly.pdbx_strand_id
1 'polypeptide(L)'
;MARRKSLIKIPFFKVKINSKTVFNILGFIGVALSFLLFLSFVWFIQTNEEGGALLSQINEILVLNFGGVSIFIPFIVLLISAHFFNSKKIK
;
A
#
# COMPACT_ATOMS: atom_id res chain seq x y z
N MET A 1 -19.05 27.48 12.20
CA MET A 1 -17.92 27.00 11.38
C MET A 1 -16.86 26.37 12.30
N ALA A 2 -16.74 25.04 12.34
CA ALA A 2 -15.78 24.38 13.23
C ALA A 2 -14.34 24.47 12.68
N ARG A 3 -13.44 25.12 13.43
CA ARG A 3 -12.03 25.35 13.09
C ARG A 3 -11.28 24.02 13.00
N ARG A 4 -10.93 23.55 11.79
CA ARG A 4 -10.16 22.31 11.60
C ARG A 4 -8.73 22.49 12.16
N LYS A 5 -8.44 21.81 13.27
CA LYS A 5 -7.10 21.72 13.87
C LYS A 5 -6.17 20.93 12.92
N SER A 6 -5.00 21.46 12.61
CA SER A 6 -3.94 20.71 11.91
C SER A 6 -3.19 19.86 12.91
N LEU A 7 -2.88 18.62 12.54
CA LEU A 7 -2.18 17.68 13.43
C LEU A 7 -0.67 17.89 13.37
N ILE A 8 -0.11 18.23 12.21
CA ILE A 8 1.35 18.36 12.01
C ILE A 8 1.62 19.57 11.09
N LYS A 9 2.57 20.42 11.46
CA LYS A 9 3.13 21.49 10.61
C LYS A 9 4.58 21.13 10.29
N ILE A 10 4.90 20.92 9.02
CA ILE A 10 6.28 20.65 8.57
C ILE A 10 7.00 22.01 8.41
N PRO A 11 8.24 22.19 8.91
CA PRO A 11 8.91 23.49 8.94
C PRO A 11 9.26 24.07 7.56
N PHE A 12 9.45 23.23 6.52
CA PHE A 12 9.83 23.68 5.17
C PHE A 12 8.69 23.71 4.15
N PHE A 13 7.60 22.98 4.40
CA PHE A 13 6.42 22.94 3.53
C PHE A 13 5.23 23.56 4.26
N LYS A 14 4.64 24.63 3.71
CA LYS A 14 3.38 25.25 4.19
C LYS A 14 2.15 24.34 3.97
N VAL A 15 2.31 23.02 4.00
CA VAL A 15 1.23 22.05 3.82
C VAL A 15 0.64 21.70 5.17
N LYS A 16 -0.65 22.01 5.32
CA LYS A 16 -1.41 21.75 6.54
C LYS A 16 -1.91 20.29 6.51
N ILE A 17 -1.16 19.38 7.14
CA ILE A 17 -1.57 17.97 7.25
C ILE A 17 -2.81 17.89 8.15
N ASN A 18 -3.91 17.45 7.57
CA ASN A 18 -5.15 17.14 8.29
C ASN A 18 -5.34 15.61 8.36
N SER A 19 -6.27 15.15 9.18
CA SER A 19 -6.53 13.71 9.34
C SER A 19 -6.85 13.02 8.01
N LYS A 20 -7.55 13.68 7.09
CA LYS A 20 -7.87 13.12 5.77
C LYS A 20 -6.64 12.92 4.90
N THR A 21 -5.66 13.83 4.99
CA THR A 21 -4.38 13.70 4.28
C THR A 21 -3.62 12.49 4.80
N VAL A 22 -3.62 12.25 6.11
CA VAL A 22 -2.98 11.06 6.70
C VAL A 22 -3.64 9.77 6.21
N PHE A 23 -4.98 9.72 6.22
CA PHE A 23 -5.74 8.59 5.68
C PHE A 23 -5.41 8.33 4.20
N ASN A 24 -5.36 9.37 3.36
CA ASN A 24 -4.98 9.20 1.96
C ASN A 24 -3.53 8.69 1.79
N ILE A 25 -2.59 9.15 2.60
CA ILE A 25 -1.19 8.66 2.57
C ILE A 25 -1.16 7.16 2.90
N LEU A 26 -1.89 6.73 3.94
CA LEU A 26 -2.01 5.31 4.28
C LEU A 26 -2.63 4.50 3.15
N GLY A 27 -3.66 5.04 2.48
CA GLY A 27 -4.26 4.42 1.30
C GLY A 27 -3.25 4.26 0.16
N PHE A 28 -2.48 5.30 -0.16
CA PHE A 28 -1.43 5.22 -1.18
C PHE A 28 -0.34 4.22 -0.84
N ILE A 29 0.09 4.14 0.43
CA ILE A 29 1.04 3.13 0.89
C ILE A 29 0.46 1.73 0.71
N GLY A 30 -0.82 1.52 1.05
CA GLY A 30 -1.51 0.24 0.84
C GLY A 30 -1.59 -0.16 -0.63
N VAL A 31 -1.88 0.79 -1.52
CA VAL A 31 -1.85 0.56 -2.99
C VAL A 31 -0.44 0.17 -3.44
N ALA A 32 0.59 0.91 -3.03
CA ALA A 32 1.98 0.61 -3.38
C ALA A 32 2.42 -0.77 -2.88
N LEU A 33 2.04 -1.14 -1.64
CA LEU A 33 2.29 -2.46 -1.09
C LEU A 33 1.60 -3.55 -1.92
N SER A 34 0.33 -3.37 -2.29
CA SER A 34 -0.37 -4.32 -3.17
C SER A 34 0.37 -4.52 -4.49
N PHE A 35 0.86 -3.44 -5.13
CA PHE A 35 1.66 -3.56 -6.35
C PHE A 35 2.98 -4.30 -6.13
N LEU A 36 3.68 -4.06 -5.02
CA LEU A 36 4.90 -4.82 -4.68
C LEU A 36 4.58 -6.30 -4.47
N LEU A 37 3.46 -6.63 -3.82
CA LEU A 37 3.01 -8.00 -3.67
C LEU A 37 2.64 -8.63 -5.01
N PHE A 38 2.00 -7.90 -5.92
CA PHE A 38 1.77 -8.39 -7.30
C PHE A 38 3.08 -8.67 -8.03
N LEU A 39 4.04 -7.75 -7.95
CA LEU A 39 5.37 -7.91 -8.54
C LEU A 39 6.10 -9.14 -7.99
N SER A 40 5.86 -9.52 -6.73
CA SER A 40 6.44 -10.74 -6.14
C SER A 40 6.04 -12.03 -6.87
N PHE A 41 4.89 -12.06 -7.56
CA PHE A 41 4.43 -13.22 -8.35
C PHE A 41 4.92 -13.21 -9.81
N VAL A 42 5.64 -12.15 -10.23
CA VAL A 42 6.13 -12.04 -11.61
C VAL A 42 7.41 -12.85 -11.78
N TRP A 43 7.33 -13.94 -12.54
CA TRP A 43 8.42 -14.91 -12.74
C TRP A 43 9.75 -14.29 -13.24
N PHE A 44 9.71 -13.28 -14.12
CA PHE A 44 10.90 -12.59 -14.63
C PHE A 44 11.66 -11.79 -13.55
N ILE A 45 10.96 -11.35 -12.50
CA ILE A 45 11.57 -10.61 -11.39
C ILE A 45 12.27 -11.58 -10.42
N GLN A 46 11.76 -12.81 -10.29
CA GLN A 46 12.33 -13.85 -9.42
C GLN A 46 13.65 -14.43 -9.97
N THR A 47 13.85 -14.43 -11.29
CA THR A 47 15.00 -15.06 -11.95
C THR A 47 16.27 -14.21 -12.00
N ASN A 48 16.20 -12.93 -11.59
CA ASN A 48 17.38 -12.06 -11.51
C ASN A 48 18.02 -12.16 -10.11
N GLU A 49 19.12 -12.91 -10.00
CA GLU A 49 19.82 -13.24 -8.75
C GLU A 49 20.25 -12.02 -7.92
N GLU A 50 20.42 -10.85 -8.54
CA GLU A 50 20.94 -9.64 -7.86
C GLU A 50 19.85 -8.67 -7.38
N GLY A 51 18.64 -8.69 -7.96
CA GLY A 51 17.61 -7.67 -7.71
C GLY A 51 16.32 -8.17 -7.05
N GLY A 52 16.03 -9.47 -7.13
CA GLY A 52 14.73 -10.05 -6.78
C GLY A 52 14.62 -10.71 -5.40
N ALA A 53 15.72 -10.81 -4.63
CA ALA A 53 15.78 -11.67 -3.44
C ALA A 53 14.68 -11.37 -2.40
N LEU A 54 14.41 -10.09 -2.12
CA LEU A 54 13.35 -9.70 -1.19
C LEU A 54 11.95 -10.03 -1.70
N LEU A 55 11.67 -9.81 -2.98
CA LEU A 55 10.37 -10.13 -3.57
C LEU A 55 10.15 -11.65 -3.63
N SER A 56 11.21 -12.43 -3.91
CA SER A 56 11.17 -13.89 -3.86
C SER A 56 10.86 -14.40 -2.46
N GLN A 57 11.54 -13.87 -1.43
CA GLN A 57 11.27 -14.24 -0.04
C GLN A 57 9.84 -13.90 0.38
N ILE A 58 9.33 -12.73 0.00
CA ILE A 58 7.93 -12.36 0.26
C ILE A 58 6.97 -13.34 -0.43
N ASN A 59 7.25 -13.70 -1.68
CA ASN A 59 6.45 -14.67 -2.42
C ASN A 59 6.47 -16.06 -1.77
N GLU A 60 7.64 -16.56 -1.40
CA GLU A 60 7.82 -17.83 -0.70
C GLU A 60 7.04 -17.86 0.62
N ILE A 61 7.12 -16.79 1.42
CA ILE A 61 6.33 -16.67 2.66
C ILE A 61 4.83 -16.75 2.36
N LEU A 62 4.36 -16.05 1.32
CA LEU A 62 2.94 -16.06 0.95
C LEU A 62 2.49 -17.44 0.47
N VAL A 63 3.28 -18.10 -0.38
CA VAL A 63 2.97 -19.43 -0.91
C VAL A 63 3.07 -20.50 0.19
N LEU A 64 4.00 -20.37 1.13
CA LEU A 64 4.14 -21.31 2.24
C LEU A 64 2.94 -21.24 3.21
N ASN A 65 2.40 -20.05 3.45
CA ASN A 65 1.26 -19.88 4.37
C ASN A 65 -0.10 -20.07 3.70
N PHE A 66 -0.25 -19.66 2.44
CA PHE A 66 -1.53 -19.59 1.74
C PHE A 66 -1.59 -20.50 0.50
N GLY A 67 -0.51 -21.17 0.11
CA GLY A 67 -0.48 -22.02 -1.08
C GLY A 67 -0.90 -21.28 -2.35
N GLY A 68 -1.70 -21.93 -3.20
CA GLY A 68 -2.21 -21.34 -4.43
C GLY A 68 -3.17 -20.16 -4.24
N VAL A 69 -3.80 -20.01 -3.05
CA VAL A 69 -4.70 -18.87 -2.78
C VAL A 69 -3.93 -17.59 -2.41
N SER A 70 -2.61 -17.67 -2.26
CA SER A 70 -1.73 -16.51 -2.03
C SER A 70 -1.88 -15.40 -3.09
N ILE A 71 -2.26 -15.75 -4.32
CA ILE A 71 -2.51 -14.80 -5.41
C ILE A 71 -3.62 -13.80 -5.10
N PHE A 72 -4.54 -14.11 -4.17
CA PHE A 72 -5.60 -13.20 -3.75
C PHE A 72 -5.13 -12.16 -2.72
N ILE A 73 -4.01 -12.38 -2.03
CA ILE A 73 -3.50 -11.47 -1.00
C ILE A 73 -3.22 -10.06 -1.54
N PRO A 74 -2.52 -9.87 -2.69
CA PRO A 74 -2.36 -8.56 -3.30
C PRO A 74 -3.70 -7.84 -3.55
N PHE A 75 -4.73 -8.56 -4.02
CA PHE A 75 -6.07 -7.99 -4.25
C PHE A 75 -6.76 -7.58 -2.95
N ILE A 76 -6.68 -8.40 -1.90
CA ILE A 76 -7.25 -8.09 -0.59
C ILE A 76 -6.59 -6.83 -0.01
N VAL A 77 -5.27 -6.72 -0.09
CA VAL A 77 -4.52 -5.53 0.35
C VAL A 77 -4.96 -4.31 -0.46
N LEU A 78 -5.15 -4.45 -1.78
CA LEU A 78 -5.66 -3.36 -2.63
C LEU A 78 -7.05 -2.90 -2.20
N LEU A 79 -7.97 -3.83 -1.96
CA LEU A 79 -9.33 -3.52 -1.53
C LEU A 79 -9.35 -2.87 -0.14
N ILE A 80 -8.53 -3.35 0.79
CA ILE A 80 -8.36 -2.74 2.11
C ILE A 80 -7.80 -1.32 1.98
N SER A 81 -6.85 -1.10 1.07
CA SER A 81 -6.28 0.23 0.82
C SER A 81 -7.36 1.26 0.41
N ALA A 82 -8.40 0.81 -0.29
CA ALA A 82 -9.51 1.65 -0.71
C ALA A 82 -10.25 2.31 0.46
N HIS A 83 -10.36 1.62 1.61
CA HIS A 83 -11.01 2.15 2.81
C HIS A 83 -10.29 3.35 3.42
N PHE A 84 -8.99 3.50 3.16
CA PHE A 84 -8.21 4.61 3.67
C PHE A 84 -8.34 5.87 2.81
N PHE A 85 -8.84 5.78 1.57
CA PHE A 85 -9.09 6.99 0.79
C PHE A 85 -10.34 7.73 1.29
N ASN A 86 -10.16 9.01 1.62
CA ASN A 86 -11.26 9.88 2.04
C ASN A 86 -12.11 10.29 0.83
N SER A 87 -12.90 9.36 0.30
CA SER A 87 -13.90 9.61 -0.73
C SER A 87 -15.12 10.31 -0.10
N LYS A 88 -15.13 11.65 -0.12
CA LYS A 88 -16.39 12.41 -0.06
C LYS A 88 -17.04 12.60 -1.44
N LYS A 89 -16.46 12.00 -2.49
CA LYS A 89 -16.73 12.36 -3.90
C LYS A 89 -17.02 11.17 -4.83
N ILE A 90 -17.17 9.94 -4.33
CA ILE A 90 -17.95 8.95 -5.06
C ILE A 90 -19.39 9.21 -4.63
N LYS A 91 -20.07 10.05 -5.41
CA LYS A 91 -21.51 10.29 -5.33
C LYS A 91 -22.13 9.69 -6.57
#